data_AF-A0A2D5Y0R4-F1
#
_entry.id   AF-A0A2D5Y0R4-F1
#
_cell.length_a   1.000
_cell.length_b   1.000
_cell.length_c   1.000
_cell.angle_alpha   90.00
_cell.angle_beta   90.00
_cell.angle_gamma   90.00
#
_symmetry.space_group_name_H-M   'P 1'
#
loop_
_entity.id
_entity.type
_entity.pdbx_description
1 polymer ?
#
loop_
_entity_poly.entity_id
_entity_poly.type
_entity_poly.pdbx_seq_one_letter_code
_entity_poly.pdbx_strand_id
1 'polypeptide(L)'
;MAQAAQKKNDTAVSVASDANAGENNTKDLLGSAVHKNSPISARGFQERLFTLAFRGFVYPQIWEDPEVDLPALKIQKDKSRIMTIASGGCNIMNYLTEQPAAVKAIDLNPAHVSLARLKLCAAKHLPGYNSFFQFFAHADSKDNIRLYNQYIKPNLDPFSRKYWEGRRLNGEKRINYFRKNVYQFGLLGRFISAVHFVAKLYGQDPRDILTATNMKEQEEIFNRTLAPIFQKKFVRFICNMPPALYGLGIPPSQFDELKGKEEMADVLCDRLRRLACDFPIQDNYFAWQAFGRGYDREKKLAVPRYLTEENYEKIKANADRAQVFHTSITEFLASQPQESLDCYVFLDAQDWMNDTQLNTLWKEVMRTGAPGARVIFRTAGEDSPLTDALEPEILSKFHYDPSLSEAAVAKDRSSIYGGFHVYTLGGELGLQKSKKAKKA
;
A
#
# COMPACT_ATOMS: atom_id res chain seq x y z
N MET A 1 44.38 -2.55 -23.85
CA MET A 1 43.04 -3.14 -24.00
C MET A 1 42.68 -4.17 -22.92
N ALA A 2 43.63 -4.92 -22.34
CA ALA A 2 43.36 -5.90 -21.27
C ALA A 2 42.86 -5.28 -19.94
N GLN A 3 43.37 -4.12 -19.52
CA GLN A 3 42.93 -3.44 -18.28
C GLN A 3 41.52 -2.86 -18.35
N ALA A 4 41.00 -2.54 -19.54
CA ALA A 4 39.63 -2.07 -19.74
C ALA A 4 38.60 -3.22 -19.75
N ALA A 5 39.04 -4.44 -20.10
CA ALA A 5 38.22 -5.64 -20.03
C ALA A 5 38.11 -6.17 -18.59
N GLN A 6 39.19 -6.06 -17.80
CA GLN A 6 39.22 -6.50 -16.40
C GLN A 6 38.35 -5.60 -15.50
N LYS A 7 38.39 -4.27 -15.70
CA LYS A 7 37.53 -3.32 -14.98
C LYS A 7 36.04 -3.48 -15.31
N LYS A 8 35.70 -3.92 -16.54
CA LYS A 8 34.32 -4.26 -16.93
C LYS A 8 33.84 -5.58 -16.31
N ASN A 9 34.72 -6.57 -16.15
CA ASN A 9 34.39 -7.81 -15.47
C ASN A 9 34.23 -7.61 -13.96
N ASP A 10 35.09 -6.84 -13.30
CA ASP A 10 34.96 -6.58 -11.85
C ASP A 10 33.69 -5.77 -11.52
N THR A 11 33.29 -4.84 -12.39
CA THR A 11 32.04 -4.08 -12.24
C THR A 11 30.81 -4.95 -12.55
N ALA A 12 30.90 -5.92 -13.47
CA ALA A 12 29.82 -6.85 -13.75
C ALA A 12 29.63 -7.88 -12.63
N VAL A 13 30.73 -8.34 -12.02
CA VAL A 13 30.72 -9.27 -10.88
C VAL A 13 30.21 -8.58 -9.60
N SER A 14 30.58 -7.31 -9.33
CA SER A 14 30.04 -6.56 -8.19
C SER A 14 28.55 -6.22 -8.33
N VAL A 15 28.09 -5.94 -9.55
CA VAL A 15 26.67 -5.66 -9.83
C VAL A 15 25.82 -6.95 -9.77
N ALA A 16 26.40 -8.11 -10.07
CA ALA A 16 25.77 -9.41 -9.90
C ALA A 16 25.74 -9.86 -8.43
N SER A 17 26.80 -9.60 -7.65
CA SER A 17 26.81 -9.86 -6.20
C SER A 17 25.80 -9.00 -5.45
N ASP A 18 25.63 -7.73 -5.83
CA ASP A 18 24.62 -6.84 -5.22
C ASP A 18 23.18 -7.16 -5.64
N ALA A 19 22.98 -7.74 -6.84
CA ALA A 19 21.65 -8.23 -7.27
C ALA A 19 21.22 -9.45 -6.45
N ASN A 20 22.13 -10.42 -6.32
CA ASN A 20 21.89 -11.61 -5.52
C ASN A 20 21.81 -11.28 -4.03
N ALA A 21 22.59 -10.31 -3.53
CA ALA A 21 22.50 -9.82 -2.16
C ALA A 21 21.16 -9.10 -1.90
N GLY A 22 20.68 -8.29 -2.85
CA GLY A 22 19.38 -7.63 -2.76
C GLY A 22 18.19 -8.60 -2.76
N GLU A 23 18.19 -9.60 -3.67
CA GLU A 23 17.12 -10.61 -3.73
C GLU A 23 17.16 -11.58 -2.54
N ASN A 24 18.35 -11.98 -2.07
CA ASN A 24 18.50 -12.81 -0.87
C ASN A 24 18.08 -12.03 0.39
N ASN A 25 18.47 -10.76 0.52
CA ASN A 25 18.07 -9.92 1.65
C ASN A 25 16.54 -9.70 1.67
N THR A 26 15.90 -9.43 0.52
CA THR A 26 14.43 -9.35 0.44
C THR A 26 13.75 -10.67 0.84
N LYS A 27 14.29 -11.81 0.40
CA LYS A 27 13.76 -13.13 0.77
C LYS A 27 13.81 -13.37 2.28
N ASP A 28 14.91 -13.00 2.92
CA ASP A 28 15.12 -13.20 4.36
C ASP A 28 14.27 -12.21 5.19
N LEU A 29 14.17 -10.96 4.74
CA LEU A 29 13.34 -9.93 5.37
C LEU A 29 11.82 -10.22 5.26
N LEU A 30 11.32 -10.60 4.09
CA LEU A 30 9.89 -10.98 3.96
C LEU A 30 9.60 -12.29 4.69
N GLY A 31 10.52 -13.25 4.63
CA GLY A 31 10.35 -14.56 5.27
C GLY A 31 10.25 -14.44 6.79
N SER A 32 11.06 -13.59 7.42
CA SER A 32 11.00 -13.35 8.87
C SER A 32 9.74 -12.60 9.30
N ALA A 33 9.17 -11.75 8.42
CA ALA A 33 7.94 -11.02 8.69
C ALA A 33 6.66 -11.88 8.57
N VAL A 34 6.63 -12.88 7.67
CA VAL A 34 5.39 -13.60 7.31
C VAL A 34 5.31 -15.03 7.88
N HIS A 35 6.43 -15.74 8.03
CA HIS A 35 6.39 -17.16 8.38
C HIS A 35 6.13 -17.38 9.88
N LYS A 36 4.90 -17.75 10.24
CA LYS A 36 4.46 -18.07 11.62
C LYS A 36 4.40 -19.58 11.87
N ASN A 37 4.30 -20.38 10.79
CA ASN A 37 4.09 -21.82 10.89
C ASN A 37 5.23 -22.65 10.30
N SER A 38 5.39 -23.87 10.83
CA SER A 38 6.34 -24.86 10.32
C SER A 38 6.18 -25.07 8.81
N PRO A 39 7.29 -25.18 8.04
CA PRO A 39 7.25 -25.38 6.58
C PRO A 39 6.43 -26.58 6.10
N ILE A 40 6.21 -27.56 6.97
CA ILE A 40 5.58 -28.83 6.64
C ILE A 40 4.04 -28.75 6.87
N SER A 41 3.52 -27.69 7.51
CA SER A 41 2.08 -27.52 7.70
C SER A 41 1.42 -26.86 6.48
N ALA A 42 0.14 -27.16 6.24
CA ALA A 42 -0.63 -26.54 5.17
C ALA A 42 -0.62 -25.01 5.24
N ARG A 43 -0.68 -24.45 6.46
CA ARG A 43 -0.60 -23.00 6.71
C ARG A 43 0.80 -22.44 6.44
N GLY A 44 1.86 -23.17 6.82
CA GLY A 44 3.25 -22.78 6.52
C GLY A 44 3.60 -22.86 5.03
N PHE A 45 2.99 -23.77 4.27
CA PHE A 45 3.10 -23.80 2.80
C PHE A 45 2.41 -22.59 2.16
N GLN A 46 1.21 -22.24 2.62
CA GLN A 46 0.47 -21.05 2.17
C GLN A 46 1.22 -19.74 2.47
N GLU A 47 1.83 -19.60 3.66
CA GLU A 47 2.66 -18.45 4.03
C GLU A 47 3.88 -18.28 3.10
N ARG A 48 4.49 -19.38 2.67
CA ARG A 48 5.63 -19.37 1.73
C ARG A 48 5.20 -19.05 0.31
N LEU A 49 4.05 -19.58 -0.13
CA LEU A 49 3.45 -19.24 -1.42
C LEU A 49 3.08 -17.75 -1.48
N PHE A 50 2.53 -17.22 -0.38
CA PHE A 50 2.26 -15.81 -0.21
C PHE A 50 3.56 -15.00 -0.29
N THR A 51 4.59 -15.36 0.49
CA THR A 51 5.90 -14.68 0.43
C THR A 51 6.47 -14.65 -0.98
N LEU A 52 6.36 -15.75 -1.72
CA LEU A 52 6.79 -15.82 -3.13
C LEU A 52 5.99 -14.86 -4.02
N ALA A 53 4.68 -14.75 -3.83
CA ALA A 53 3.83 -13.82 -4.58
C ALA A 53 4.16 -12.34 -4.28
N PHE A 54 4.66 -12.05 -3.07
CA PHE A 54 4.94 -10.70 -2.58
C PHE A 54 6.38 -10.22 -2.79
N ARG A 55 7.28 -11.08 -3.28
CA ARG A 55 8.64 -10.68 -3.72
C ARG A 55 8.65 -9.81 -4.98
N GLY A 56 7.59 -9.87 -5.78
CA GLY A 56 7.49 -9.15 -7.04
C GLY A 56 6.92 -7.74 -6.88
N PHE A 57 6.61 -7.11 -8.02
CA PHE A 57 5.80 -5.89 -8.02
C PHE A 57 4.39 -6.26 -7.56
N VAL A 58 3.97 -5.82 -6.37
CA VAL A 58 2.68 -6.23 -5.80
C VAL A 58 1.58 -5.23 -6.17
N TYR A 59 1.76 -3.98 -5.73
CA TYR A 59 0.77 -2.92 -5.91
C TYR A 59 1.40 -1.70 -6.59
N PRO A 60 0.83 -1.22 -7.71
CA PRO A 60 1.20 0.06 -8.32
C PRO A 60 0.59 1.28 -7.57
N GLN A 61 -0.42 1.03 -6.73
CA GLN A 61 -1.11 2.00 -5.88
C GLN A 61 -1.39 1.37 -4.51
N ILE A 62 -1.24 2.17 -3.45
CA ILE A 62 -1.65 1.86 -2.09
C ILE A 62 -3.18 1.93 -1.94
N TRP A 63 -3.77 1.11 -1.07
CA TRP A 63 -5.22 1.00 -0.84
C TRP A 63 -5.63 1.54 0.52
N GLU A 64 -4.92 2.56 0.99
CA GLU A 64 -5.10 3.18 2.29
C GLU A 64 -5.38 4.66 2.07
N ASP A 65 -6.60 5.10 2.42
CA ASP A 65 -7.05 6.45 2.11
C ASP A 65 -6.28 7.50 2.93
N PRO A 66 -5.49 8.39 2.28
CA PRO A 66 -4.77 9.44 2.99
C PRO A 66 -5.74 10.44 3.66
N GLU A 67 -6.96 10.61 3.15
CA GLU A 67 -7.90 11.61 3.68
C GLU A 67 -8.36 11.30 5.11
N VAL A 68 -8.32 10.03 5.52
CA VAL A 68 -8.56 9.63 6.92
C VAL A 68 -7.28 9.63 7.75
N ASP A 69 -6.11 9.47 7.13
CA ASP A 69 -4.82 9.54 7.82
C ASP A 69 -4.52 10.94 8.31
N LEU A 70 -4.71 11.97 7.48
CA LEU A 70 -4.33 13.35 7.78
C LEU A 70 -4.95 13.90 9.08
N PRO A 71 -6.28 13.83 9.30
CA PRO A 71 -6.87 14.27 10.57
C PRO A 71 -6.45 13.39 11.76
N ALA A 72 -6.18 12.10 11.52
CA ALA A 72 -5.72 11.18 12.54
C ALA A 72 -4.27 11.47 12.97
N LEU A 73 -3.39 11.87 12.05
CA LEU A 73 -1.99 12.18 12.30
C LEU A 73 -1.75 13.60 12.82
N LYS A 74 -2.63 14.56 12.50
CA LYS A 74 -2.47 15.97 12.88
C LYS A 74 -1.08 16.52 12.50
N ILE A 75 -0.67 16.27 11.25
CA ILE A 75 0.64 16.65 10.73
C ILE A 75 0.83 18.17 10.87
N GLN A 76 1.89 18.57 11.57
CA GLN A 76 2.28 19.96 11.72
C GLN A 76 3.31 20.34 10.66
N LYS A 77 2.96 21.33 9.85
CA LYS A 77 3.84 21.92 8.85
C LYS A 77 5.21 22.28 9.45
N ASP A 78 6.26 21.92 8.73
CA ASP A 78 7.68 22.14 9.04
C ASP A 78 8.16 21.54 10.37
N LYS A 79 7.33 20.77 11.08
CA LYS A 79 7.65 20.20 12.40
C LYS A 79 7.58 18.67 12.42
N SER A 80 6.49 18.10 11.92
CA SER A 80 6.26 16.66 12.03
C SER A 80 7.28 15.84 11.26
N ARG A 81 7.85 14.84 11.93
CA ARG A 81 8.73 13.81 11.37
C ARG A 81 7.94 12.51 11.30
N ILE A 82 7.64 12.08 10.09
CA ILE A 82 6.72 10.97 9.83
C ILE A 82 7.54 9.74 9.46
N MET A 83 7.23 8.60 10.08
CA MET A 83 7.65 7.28 9.62
C MET A 83 6.44 6.56 9.02
N THR A 84 6.60 6.01 7.81
CA THR A 84 5.53 5.31 7.09
C THR A 84 6.07 4.14 6.30
N ILE A 85 5.23 3.14 6.03
CA ILE A 85 5.57 2.10 5.05
C ILE A 85 5.46 2.68 3.64
N ALA A 86 6.47 2.46 2.79
CA ALA A 86 6.51 3.10 1.47
C ALA A 86 5.35 2.64 0.57
N SER A 87 5.16 1.32 0.42
CA SER A 87 4.10 0.67 -0.37
C SER A 87 3.83 1.37 -1.71
N GLY A 88 4.92 1.53 -2.48
CA GLY A 88 4.89 2.17 -3.80
C GLY A 88 4.75 3.71 -3.77
N GLY A 89 4.75 4.32 -2.60
CA GLY A 89 4.99 5.74 -2.35
C GLY A 89 3.79 6.67 -2.47
N CYS A 90 2.58 6.18 -2.69
CA CYS A 90 1.40 7.06 -2.77
C CYS A 90 1.20 7.88 -1.49
N ASN A 91 1.21 7.24 -0.31
CA ASN A 91 0.98 7.96 0.95
C ASN A 91 2.14 8.87 1.33
N ILE A 92 3.39 8.52 1.01
CA ILE A 92 4.53 9.45 1.09
C ILE A 92 4.19 10.75 0.36
N MET A 93 3.78 10.63 -0.91
CA MET A 93 3.45 11.78 -1.74
C MET A 93 2.26 12.54 -1.17
N ASN A 94 1.22 11.86 -0.68
CA ASN A 94 0.09 12.55 -0.04
C ASN A 94 0.51 13.32 1.22
N TYR A 95 1.33 12.76 2.11
CA TYR A 95 1.76 13.47 3.31
C TYR A 95 2.65 14.68 3.02
N LEU A 96 3.38 14.68 1.90
CA LEU A 96 4.16 15.85 1.48
C LEU A 96 3.30 17.08 1.15
N THR A 97 1.99 16.93 0.90
CA THR A 97 1.09 18.10 0.74
C THR A 97 0.95 18.91 2.02
N GLU A 98 1.10 18.26 3.17
CA GLU A 98 1.06 18.89 4.49
C GLU A 98 2.40 19.52 4.89
N GLN A 99 3.41 19.46 4.02
CA GLN A 99 4.73 20.08 4.22
C GLN A 99 5.38 19.68 5.58
N PRO A 100 5.46 18.37 5.93
CA PRO A 100 6.11 17.93 7.16
C PRO A 100 7.59 18.31 7.17
N ALA A 101 8.25 18.23 8.33
CA ALA A 101 9.71 18.40 8.41
C ALA A 101 10.44 17.29 7.65
N ALA A 102 9.97 16.05 7.78
CA ALA A 102 10.53 14.89 7.08
C ALA A 102 9.51 13.76 6.95
N VAL A 103 9.65 12.97 5.88
CA VAL A 103 8.98 11.67 5.71
C VAL A 103 10.04 10.60 5.52
N LYS A 104 10.09 9.62 6.43
CA LYS A 104 10.95 8.44 6.36
C LYS A 104 10.08 7.26 5.95
N ALA A 105 10.27 6.78 4.74
CA ALA A 105 9.49 5.68 4.18
C ALA A 105 10.30 4.38 4.17
N ILE A 106 9.75 3.33 4.77
CA ILE A 106 10.45 2.05 4.97
C ILE A 106 9.69 0.98 4.19
N ASP A 107 10.42 0.09 3.51
CA ASP A 107 9.80 -1.03 2.81
C ASP A 107 10.75 -2.23 2.70
N LEU A 108 10.18 -3.42 2.73
CA LEU A 108 10.91 -4.67 2.49
C LEU A 108 10.97 -5.04 1.01
N ASN A 109 10.08 -4.47 0.19
CA ASN A 109 9.96 -4.81 -1.22
C ASN A 109 10.75 -3.84 -2.11
N PRO A 110 11.78 -4.32 -2.83
CA PRO A 110 12.61 -3.48 -3.68
C PRO A 110 11.85 -2.82 -4.83
N ALA A 111 10.76 -3.43 -5.29
CA ALA A 111 9.88 -2.86 -6.32
C ALA A 111 9.10 -1.65 -5.78
N HIS A 112 8.62 -1.72 -4.53
CA HIS A 112 7.92 -0.63 -3.87
C HIS A 112 8.86 0.53 -3.55
N VAL A 113 10.06 0.24 -3.03
CA VAL A 113 11.15 1.23 -2.87
C VAL A 113 11.43 1.93 -4.21
N SER A 114 11.57 1.15 -5.28
CA SER A 114 11.88 1.69 -6.60
C SER A 114 10.76 2.54 -7.21
N LEU A 115 9.50 2.22 -6.91
CA LEU A 115 8.35 3.03 -7.32
C LEU A 115 8.24 4.32 -6.52
N ALA A 116 8.44 4.27 -5.20
CA ALA A 116 8.44 5.46 -4.35
C ALA A 116 9.52 6.46 -4.78
N ARG A 117 10.77 6.00 -4.98
CA ARG A 117 11.87 6.84 -5.47
C ARG A 117 11.62 7.39 -6.88
N LEU A 118 11.02 6.59 -7.76
CA LEU A 118 10.63 7.07 -9.09
C LEU A 118 9.60 8.20 -9.01
N LYS A 119 8.58 8.11 -8.13
CA LYS A 119 7.58 9.17 -7.92
C LYS A 119 8.20 10.47 -7.41
N LEU A 120 9.07 10.38 -6.40
CA LEU A 120 9.80 11.53 -5.87
C LEU A 120 10.70 12.18 -6.94
N CYS A 121 11.46 11.37 -7.68
CA CYS A 121 12.30 11.85 -8.78
C CYS A 121 11.45 12.50 -9.90
N ALA A 122 10.31 11.91 -10.24
CA ALA A 122 9.41 12.43 -11.25
C ALA A 122 8.81 13.79 -10.85
N ALA A 123 8.39 13.96 -9.60
CA ALA A 123 7.87 15.23 -9.11
C ALA A 123 8.90 16.37 -9.25
N LYS A 124 10.17 16.08 -8.95
CA LYS A 124 11.27 17.05 -9.04
C LYS A 124 11.66 17.42 -10.47
N HIS A 125 11.79 16.41 -11.33
CA HIS A 125 12.54 16.56 -12.58
C HIS A 125 11.67 16.57 -13.84
N LEU A 126 10.40 16.14 -13.78
CA LEU A 126 9.52 16.31 -14.92
C LEU A 126 9.24 17.81 -15.19
N PRO A 127 9.06 18.21 -16.46
CA PRO A 127 8.91 19.63 -16.85
C PRO A 127 7.82 20.42 -16.12
N GLY A 128 6.77 19.74 -15.64
CA GLY A 128 5.68 20.36 -14.90
C GLY A 128 4.51 19.41 -14.67
N TYR A 129 3.43 19.94 -14.10
CA TYR A 129 2.24 19.18 -13.72
C TYR A 129 1.70 18.29 -14.84
N ASN A 130 1.52 18.81 -16.06
CA ASN A 130 0.97 18.02 -17.17
C ASN A 130 1.80 16.76 -17.49
N SER A 131 3.13 16.86 -17.44
CA SER A 131 4.01 15.70 -17.65
C SER A 131 3.99 14.72 -16.47
N PHE A 132 3.85 15.21 -15.24
CA PHE A 132 3.69 14.39 -14.04
C PHE A 132 2.35 13.64 -14.06
N PHE A 133 1.26 14.35 -14.35
CA PHE A 133 -0.07 13.79 -14.53
C PHE A 133 -0.10 12.76 -15.67
N GLN A 134 0.50 13.07 -16.82
CA GLN A 134 0.61 12.11 -17.92
C GLN A 134 1.33 10.82 -17.48
N PHE A 135 2.44 10.95 -16.77
CA PHE A 135 3.24 9.79 -16.38
C PHE A 135 2.47 8.82 -15.46
N PHE A 136 1.67 9.34 -14.53
CA PHE A 136 0.95 8.52 -13.55
C PHE A 136 -0.52 8.30 -13.89
N ALA A 137 -1.31 9.29 -14.31
CA ALA A 137 -2.72 9.11 -14.68
C ALA A 137 -2.92 8.52 -16.08
N HIS A 138 -2.12 8.96 -17.06
CA HIS A 138 -2.05 8.38 -18.41
C HIS A 138 -0.89 7.39 -18.51
N ALA A 139 -0.81 6.45 -17.56
CA ALA A 139 0.26 5.46 -17.47
C ALA A 139 0.28 4.42 -18.63
N ASP A 140 -0.46 4.66 -19.71
CA ASP A 140 -0.46 3.95 -20.99
C ASP A 140 0.11 4.78 -22.15
N SER A 141 0.51 6.04 -21.93
CA SER A 141 1.10 6.87 -22.97
C SER A 141 2.48 6.35 -23.39
N LYS A 142 2.70 6.22 -24.71
CA LYS A 142 4.01 5.84 -25.27
C LYS A 142 5.10 6.88 -24.96
N ASP A 143 4.71 8.14 -24.81
CA ASP A 143 5.62 9.25 -24.50
C ASP A 143 6.22 9.17 -23.10
N ASN A 144 5.64 8.37 -22.20
CA ASN A 144 6.18 8.17 -20.86
C ASN A 144 7.61 7.59 -20.90
N ILE A 145 7.97 6.83 -21.94
CA ILE A 145 9.34 6.35 -22.10
C ILE A 145 10.30 7.48 -22.45
N ARG A 146 9.87 8.43 -23.28
CA ARG A 146 10.67 9.63 -23.59
C ARG A 146 10.84 10.48 -22.33
N LEU A 147 9.76 10.74 -21.60
CA LEU A 147 9.79 11.48 -20.33
C LEU A 147 10.73 10.83 -19.31
N TYR A 148 10.63 9.50 -19.16
CA TYR A 148 11.54 8.75 -18.30
C TYR A 148 12.99 8.94 -18.72
N ASN A 149 13.33 8.70 -19.98
CA ASN A 149 14.72 8.75 -20.44
C ASN A 149 15.34 10.15 -20.33
N GLN A 150 14.55 11.19 -20.60
CA GLN A 150 15.03 12.57 -20.62
C GLN A 150 15.12 13.21 -19.23
N TYR A 151 14.16 12.94 -18.35
CA TYR A 151 14.01 13.70 -17.11
C TYR A 151 14.18 12.88 -15.83
N ILE A 152 13.71 11.62 -15.81
CA ILE A 152 13.74 10.79 -14.60
C ILE A 152 15.03 9.98 -14.54
N LYS A 153 15.32 9.21 -15.58
CA LYS A 153 16.45 8.28 -15.65
C LYS A 153 17.78 8.93 -15.28
N PRO A 154 18.15 10.14 -15.74
CA PRO A 154 19.45 10.73 -15.39
C PRO A 154 19.60 11.01 -13.89
N ASN A 155 18.50 11.33 -13.21
CA ASN A 155 18.45 11.75 -11.81
C ASN A 155 18.07 10.62 -10.84
N LEU A 156 17.54 9.51 -11.35
CA LEU A 156 17.13 8.36 -10.54
C LEU A 156 18.35 7.61 -9.98
N ASP A 157 18.29 7.21 -8.71
CA ASP A 157 19.37 6.50 -8.03
C ASP A 157 19.71 5.16 -8.71
N PRO A 158 20.95 4.67 -8.60
CA PRO A 158 21.39 3.45 -9.29
C PRO A 158 20.54 2.22 -8.96
N PHE A 159 20.10 2.07 -7.71
CA PHE A 159 19.29 0.93 -7.26
C PHE A 159 17.94 0.90 -7.99
N SER A 160 17.19 2.01 -7.95
CA SER A 160 15.89 2.07 -8.63
C SER A 160 16.01 2.08 -10.14
N ARG A 161 17.06 2.71 -10.69
CA ARG A 161 17.35 2.67 -12.14
C ARG A 161 17.58 1.25 -12.62
N LYS A 162 18.37 0.44 -11.89
CA LYS A 162 18.61 -0.98 -12.19
C LYS A 162 17.30 -1.78 -12.21
N TYR A 163 16.41 -1.54 -11.25
CA TYR A 163 15.09 -2.20 -11.21
C TYR A 163 14.25 -1.89 -12.46
N TRP A 164 14.08 -0.60 -12.79
CA TRP A 164 13.22 -0.16 -13.90
C TRP A 164 13.79 -0.47 -15.30
N GLU A 165 15.11 -0.42 -15.45
CA GLU A 165 15.79 -0.80 -16.69
C GLU A 165 15.97 -2.32 -16.83
N GLY A 166 15.79 -3.08 -15.75
CA GLY A 166 15.83 -4.53 -15.76
C GLY A 166 14.73 -5.12 -16.64
N ARG A 167 15.03 -6.27 -17.25
CA ARG A 167 14.14 -6.93 -18.23
C ARG A 167 13.20 -7.91 -17.55
N ARG A 168 12.01 -8.04 -18.13
CA ARG A 168 11.01 -9.07 -17.82
C ARG A 168 11.30 -10.34 -18.62
N LEU A 169 10.52 -11.40 -18.37
CA LEU A 169 10.61 -12.67 -19.11
C LEU A 169 10.43 -12.51 -20.63
N ASN A 170 9.64 -11.52 -21.08
CA ASN A 170 9.45 -11.21 -22.50
C ASN A 170 10.57 -10.32 -23.09
N GLY A 171 11.67 -10.09 -22.35
CA GLY A 171 12.80 -9.27 -22.77
C GLY A 171 12.58 -7.75 -22.67
N GLU A 172 11.37 -7.26 -22.42
CA GLU A 172 11.10 -5.82 -22.30
C GLU A 172 11.56 -5.27 -20.94
N LYS A 173 12.03 -4.01 -20.92
CA LYS A 173 12.35 -3.31 -19.67
C LYS A 173 11.10 -3.08 -18.82
N ARG A 174 11.22 -3.15 -17.49
CA ARG A 174 10.09 -2.92 -16.56
C ARG A 174 9.48 -1.52 -16.69
N ILE A 175 10.28 -0.50 -17.03
CA ILE A 175 9.76 0.87 -17.27
C ILE A 175 8.66 0.91 -18.34
N ASN A 176 8.60 -0.08 -19.24
CA ASN A 176 7.51 -0.20 -20.22
C ASN A 176 6.12 -0.42 -19.61
N TYR A 177 6.01 -0.68 -18.31
CA TYR A 177 4.72 -0.65 -17.62
C TYR A 177 4.00 0.71 -17.80
N PHE A 178 4.74 1.82 -17.75
CA PHE A 178 4.20 3.18 -17.87
C PHE A 178 3.78 3.57 -19.30
N ARG A 179 3.99 2.70 -20.30
CA ARG A 179 3.38 2.83 -21.65
C ARG A 179 2.37 1.74 -21.98
N LYS A 180 2.02 0.92 -20.98
CA LYS A 180 1.11 -0.23 -21.10
C LYS A 180 0.06 -0.25 -19.98
N ASN A 181 -0.12 0.86 -19.29
CA ASN A 181 -0.93 1.00 -18.08
C ASN A 181 -0.32 0.24 -16.89
N VAL A 182 0.50 0.93 -16.07
CA VAL A 182 1.16 0.35 -14.88
C VAL A 182 0.16 -0.31 -13.92
N TYR A 183 -1.09 0.16 -13.87
CA TYR A 183 -2.14 -0.34 -12.98
C TYR A 183 -2.69 -1.71 -13.37
N GLN A 184 -2.36 -2.21 -14.56
CA GLN A 184 -2.68 -3.59 -14.98
C GLN A 184 -1.56 -4.58 -14.65
N PHE A 185 -0.42 -4.09 -14.14
CA PHE A 185 0.71 -4.92 -13.73
C PHE A 185 0.76 -5.09 -12.22
N GLY A 186 1.67 -5.96 -11.80
CA GLY A 186 1.80 -6.37 -10.42
C GLY A 186 0.75 -7.41 -10.03
N LEU A 187 0.79 -7.87 -8.77
CA LEU A 187 -0.13 -8.90 -8.28
C LEU A 187 -1.59 -8.43 -8.33
N LEU A 188 -1.87 -7.22 -7.82
CA LEU A 188 -3.23 -6.68 -7.80
C LEU A 188 -3.76 -6.30 -9.19
N GLY A 189 -2.94 -5.67 -10.04
CA GLY A 189 -3.38 -5.32 -11.40
C GLY A 189 -3.79 -6.53 -12.23
N ARG A 190 -3.07 -7.65 -12.06
CA ARG A 190 -3.42 -8.95 -12.66
C ARG A 190 -4.72 -9.52 -12.06
N PHE A 191 -4.89 -9.42 -10.74
CA PHE A 191 -6.12 -9.84 -10.07
C PHE A 191 -7.34 -9.06 -10.56
N ILE A 192 -7.29 -7.72 -10.56
CA ILE A 192 -8.37 -6.86 -11.06
C ILE A 192 -8.67 -7.18 -12.55
N SER A 193 -7.62 -7.39 -13.36
CA SER A 193 -7.80 -7.79 -14.76
C SER A 193 -8.51 -9.15 -14.91
N ALA A 194 -8.23 -10.11 -14.03
CA ALA A 194 -8.92 -11.41 -14.01
C ALA A 194 -10.39 -11.25 -13.58
N VAL A 195 -10.68 -10.42 -12.57
CA VAL A 195 -12.06 -10.11 -12.15
C VAL A 195 -12.84 -9.46 -13.30
N HIS A 196 -12.24 -8.51 -14.02
CA HIS A 196 -12.85 -7.91 -15.21
C HIS A 196 -13.13 -8.93 -16.30
N PHE A 197 -12.23 -9.88 -16.52
CA PHE A 197 -12.43 -10.95 -17.48
C PHE A 197 -13.60 -11.86 -17.08
N VAL A 198 -13.68 -12.26 -15.80
CA VAL A 198 -14.80 -13.06 -15.28
C VAL A 198 -16.13 -12.31 -15.41
N ALA A 199 -16.17 -11.01 -15.08
CA ALA A 199 -17.38 -10.21 -15.24
C ALA A 199 -17.85 -10.18 -16.71
N LYS A 200 -16.91 -10.03 -17.66
CA LYS A 200 -17.21 -10.07 -19.10
C LYS A 200 -17.73 -11.43 -19.57
N LEU A 201 -17.22 -12.54 -19.01
CA LEU A 201 -17.76 -13.87 -19.30
C LEU A 201 -19.23 -14.01 -18.86
N TYR A 202 -19.64 -13.27 -17.83
CA TYR A 202 -21.05 -13.17 -17.40
C TYR A 202 -21.82 -12.04 -18.09
N GLY A 203 -21.26 -11.44 -19.15
CA GLY A 203 -21.90 -10.38 -19.93
C GLY A 203 -21.97 -9.02 -19.25
N GLN A 204 -21.15 -8.78 -18.22
CA GLN A 204 -21.11 -7.54 -17.46
C GLN A 204 -19.79 -6.80 -17.67
N ASP A 205 -19.81 -5.47 -17.67
CA ASP A 205 -18.60 -4.65 -17.67
C ASP A 205 -18.50 -3.85 -16.37
N PRO A 206 -17.49 -4.10 -15.50
CA PRO A 206 -17.34 -3.35 -14.27
C PRO A 206 -17.20 -1.84 -14.48
N ARG A 207 -16.81 -1.39 -15.68
CA ARG A 207 -16.69 0.04 -16.01
C ARG A 207 -18.02 0.78 -16.03
N ASP A 208 -19.14 0.07 -16.18
CA ASP A 208 -20.46 0.68 -16.28
C ASP A 208 -20.79 1.52 -15.04
N ILE A 209 -20.31 1.14 -13.86
CA ILE A 209 -20.54 1.91 -12.64
C ILE A 209 -19.88 3.31 -12.66
N LEU A 210 -18.82 3.48 -13.47
CA LEU A 210 -18.12 4.76 -13.59
C LEU A 210 -18.93 5.78 -14.41
N THR A 211 -19.99 5.37 -15.10
CA THR A 211 -20.87 6.29 -15.82
C THR A 211 -21.95 6.89 -14.93
N ALA A 212 -22.10 6.39 -13.69
CA ALA A 212 -23.10 6.86 -12.76
C ALA A 212 -22.92 8.35 -12.42
N THR A 213 -24.03 9.07 -12.38
CA THR A 213 -24.07 10.50 -12.09
C THR A 213 -24.33 10.80 -10.61
N ASN A 214 -24.87 9.83 -9.86
CA ASN A 214 -25.19 9.95 -8.45
C ASN A 214 -25.19 8.57 -7.76
N MET A 215 -25.22 8.56 -6.42
CA MET A 215 -25.12 7.33 -5.63
C MET A 215 -26.31 6.37 -5.82
N LYS A 216 -27.51 6.88 -6.10
CA LYS A 216 -28.67 6.02 -6.38
C LYS A 216 -28.47 5.23 -7.68
N GLU A 217 -27.95 5.89 -8.71
CA GLU A 217 -27.59 5.24 -9.97
C GLU A 217 -26.43 4.25 -9.79
N GLN A 218 -25.44 4.55 -8.92
CA GLN A 218 -24.38 3.59 -8.56
C GLN A 218 -24.97 2.31 -7.97
N GLU A 219 -25.94 2.43 -7.05
CA GLU A 219 -26.62 1.30 -6.43
C GLU A 219 -27.45 0.50 -7.43
N GLU A 220 -28.21 1.16 -8.30
CA GLU A 220 -29.00 0.51 -9.36
C GLU A 220 -28.09 -0.29 -10.33
N ILE A 221 -26.97 0.31 -10.76
CA ILE A 221 -25.99 -0.37 -11.63
C ILE A 221 -25.36 -1.55 -10.89
N PHE A 222 -24.91 -1.38 -9.65
CA PHE A 222 -24.27 -2.43 -8.86
C PHE A 222 -25.19 -3.65 -8.69
N ASN A 223 -26.44 -3.42 -8.29
CA ASN A 223 -27.43 -4.47 -8.06
C ASN A 223 -27.83 -5.19 -9.35
N ARG A 224 -27.85 -4.48 -10.48
CA ARG A 224 -28.16 -5.06 -11.80
C ARG A 224 -26.98 -5.87 -12.38
N THR A 225 -25.75 -5.45 -12.12
CA THR A 225 -24.57 -5.94 -12.87
C THR A 225 -23.61 -6.76 -12.00
N LEU A 226 -23.04 -6.17 -10.94
CA LEU A 226 -21.94 -6.74 -10.17
C LEU A 226 -22.42 -7.70 -9.07
N ALA A 227 -23.45 -7.32 -8.31
CA ALA A 227 -23.97 -8.14 -7.22
C ALA A 227 -24.40 -9.56 -7.67
N PRO A 228 -25.09 -9.74 -8.82
CA PRO A 228 -25.51 -11.07 -9.28
C PRO A 228 -24.35 -12.02 -9.63
N ILE A 229 -23.15 -11.50 -9.88
CA ILE A 229 -21.95 -12.30 -10.18
C ILE A 229 -21.53 -13.11 -8.93
N PHE A 230 -21.63 -12.52 -7.74
CA PHE A 230 -21.30 -13.18 -6.47
C PHE A 230 -22.25 -14.33 -6.12
N GLN A 231 -23.41 -14.41 -6.77
CA GLN A 231 -24.36 -15.51 -6.61
C GLN A 231 -24.06 -16.71 -7.53
N LYS A 232 -23.11 -16.60 -8.45
CA LYS A 232 -22.74 -17.69 -9.36
C LYS A 232 -21.88 -18.73 -8.63
N LYS A 233 -22.25 -20.01 -8.75
CA LYS A 233 -21.56 -21.15 -8.08
C LYS A 233 -20.03 -21.12 -8.27
N PHE A 234 -19.58 -20.84 -9.49
CA PHE A 234 -18.15 -20.76 -9.80
C PHE A 234 -17.44 -19.62 -9.06
N VAL A 235 -18.08 -18.45 -8.96
CA VAL A 235 -17.53 -17.29 -8.25
C VAL A 235 -17.49 -17.56 -6.75
N ARG A 236 -18.57 -18.11 -6.18
CA ARG A 236 -18.60 -18.52 -4.76
C ARG A 236 -17.52 -19.54 -4.42
N PHE A 237 -17.28 -20.50 -5.33
CA PHE A 237 -16.20 -21.47 -5.18
C PHE A 237 -14.82 -20.78 -5.14
N ILE A 238 -14.57 -19.83 -6.05
CA ILE A 238 -13.29 -19.09 -6.08
C ILE A 238 -13.10 -18.22 -4.84
N CYS A 239 -14.13 -17.48 -4.40
CA CYS A 239 -14.06 -16.64 -3.22
C CYS A 239 -13.73 -17.43 -1.95
N ASN A 240 -14.16 -18.69 -1.88
CA ASN A 240 -13.86 -19.58 -0.76
C ASN A 240 -12.47 -20.24 -0.83
N MET A 241 -11.64 -19.94 -1.84
CA MET A 241 -10.25 -20.42 -1.94
C MET A 241 -9.26 -19.33 -1.48
N PRO A 242 -8.58 -19.45 -0.33
CA PRO A 242 -7.64 -18.44 0.16
C PRO A 242 -6.56 -18.00 -0.85
N PRO A 243 -5.93 -18.90 -1.64
CA PRO A 243 -4.94 -18.50 -2.64
C PRO A 243 -5.49 -17.58 -3.74
N ALA A 244 -6.80 -17.64 -4.03
CA ALA A 244 -7.41 -16.75 -5.02
C ALA A 244 -7.43 -15.28 -4.56
N LEU A 245 -7.38 -15.04 -3.24
CA LEU A 245 -7.46 -13.71 -2.64
C LEU A 245 -6.08 -13.09 -2.35
N TYR A 246 -4.97 -13.81 -2.58
CA TYR A 246 -3.62 -13.22 -2.44
C TYR A 246 -3.43 -12.01 -3.36
N GLY A 247 -4.13 -12.01 -4.50
CA GLY A 247 -4.27 -10.87 -5.40
C GLY A 247 -4.65 -9.55 -4.72
N LEU A 248 -5.49 -9.64 -3.69
CA LEU A 248 -6.02 -8.52 -2.91
C LEU A 248 -5.10 -8.11 -1.75
N GLY A 249 -4.01 -8.84 -1.48
CA GLY A 249 -3.22 -8.58 -0.26
C GLY A 249 -3.61 -9.36 0.96
N ILE A 250 -4.63 -10.19 0.86
CA ILE A 250 -5.15 -10.94 2.01
C ILE A 250 -4.27 -12.18 2.22
N PRO A 251 -3.43 -12.26 3.27
CA PRO A 251 -2.75 -13.47 3.64
C PRO A 251 -3.73 -14.51 4.21
N PRO A 252 -3.30 -15.78 4.30
CA PRO A 252 -4.08 -16.83 4.94
C PRO A 252 -4.53 -16.50 6.37
N SER A 253 -3.73 -15.73 7.12
CA SER A 253 -4.05 -15.37 8.50
C SER A 253 -5.24 -14.42 8.61
N GLN A 254 -5.42 -13.51 7.65
CA GLN A 254 -6.56 -12.60 7.60
C GLN A 254 -7.81 -13.28 7.02
N PHE A 255 -7.67 -14.35 6.23
CA PHE A 255 -8.82 -14.99 5.57
C PHE A 255 -9.91 -15.43 6.56
N ASP A 256 -9.53 -16.14 7.63
CA ASP A 256 -10.48 -16.63 8.64
C ASP A 256 -11.10 -15.46 9.43
N GLU A 257 -10.31 -14.43 9.71
CA GLU A 257 -10.76 -13.23 10.45
C GLU A 257 -11.74 -12.39 9.62
N LEU A 258 -11.49 -12.26 8.32
CA LEU A 258 -12.37 -11.60 7.36
C LEU A 258 -13.66 -12.36 7.14
N LYS A 259 -13.60 -13.68 7.04
CA LYS A 259 -14.77 -14.53 6.82
C LYS A 259 -15.71 -14.47 8.03
N GLY A 260 -15.16 -14.50 9.24
CA GLY A 260 -15.96 -14.58 10.46
C GLY A 260 -16.93 -15.76 10.42
N LYS A 261 -18.23 -15.47 10.56
CA LYS A 261 -19.32 -16.45 10.46
C LYS A 261 -20.01 -16.49 9.10
N GLU A 262 -19.64 -15.59 8.19
CA GLU A 262 -20.29 -15.41 6.90
C GLU A 262 -19.59 -16.21 5.80
N GLU A 263 -20.17 -16.22 4.61
CA GLU A 263 -19.52 -16.76 3.42
C GLU A 263 -18.60 -15.69 2.80
N MET A 264 -17.39 -16.08 2.39
CA MET A 264 -16.40 -15.12 1.89
C MET A 264 -16.89 -14.36 0.64
N ALA A 265 -17.74 -14.99 -0.19
CA ALA A 265 -18.33 -14.32 -1.34
C ALA A 265 -19.23 -13.14 -0.93
N ASP A 266 -19.96 -13.28 0.18
CA ASP A 266 -20.90 -12.27 0.65
C ASP A 266 -20.13 -11.11 1.31
N VAL A 267 -19.10 -11.42 2.12
CA VAL A 267 -18.15 -10.41 2.66
C VAL A 267 -17.47 -9.60 1.55
N LEU A 268 -16.99 -10.27 0.49
CA LEU A 268 -16.36 -9.59 -0.65
C LEU A 268 -17.37 -8.76 -1.45
N CYS A 269 -18.63 -9.24 -1.58
CA CYS A 269 -19.69 -8.51 -2.23
C CYS A 269 -20.02 -7.22 -1.47
N ASP A 270 -20.12 -7.27 -0.14
CA ASP A 270 -20.41 -6.10 0.70
C ASP A 270 -19.28 -5.07 0.68
N ARG A 271 -18.02 -5.52 0.71
CA ARG A 271 -16.86 -4.63 0.54
C ARG A 271 -16.86 -3.96 -0.84
N LEU A 272 -17.16 -4.71 -1.89
CA LEU A 272 -17.27 -4.16 -3.23
C LEU A 272 -18.47 -3.19 -3.34
N ARG A 273 -19.61 -3.50 -2.71
CA ARG A 273 -20.79 -2.62 -2.65
C ARG A 273 -20.43 -1.31 -1.98
N ARG A 274 -19.72 -1.35 -0.85
CA ARG A 274 -19.27 -0.15 -0.16
C ARG A 274 -18.36 0.71 -1.03
N LEU A 275 -17.36 0.10 -1.67
CA LEU A 275 -16.47 0.78 -2.62
C LEU A 275 -17.25 1.42 -3.78
N ALA A 276 -18.28 0.71 -4.25
CA ALA A 276 -19.11 1.06 -5.40
C ALA A 276 -20.18 2.12 -5.11
N CYS A 277 -20.77 2.14 -3.92
CA CYS A 277 -22.06 2.80 -3.67
C CYS A 277 -22.04 3.76 -2.47
N ASP A 278 -21.15 3.59 -1.49
CA ASP A 278 -21.21 4.37 -0.24
C ASP A 278 -20.44 5.71 -0.35
N PHE A 279 -19.79 5.96 -1.49
CA PHE A 279 -19.10 7.22 -1.80
C PHE A 279 -19.41 7.69 -3.22
N PRO A 280 -19.48 9.01 -3.49
CA PRO A 280 -19.60 9.52 -4.84
C PRO A 280 -18.47 9.01 -5.74
N ILE A 281 -18.82 8.40 -6.88
CA ILE A 281 -17.83 7.77 -7.76
C ILE A 281 -16.82 8.80 -8.32
N GLN A 282 -17.22 10.07 -8.43
CA GLN A 282 -16.36 11.15 -8.93
C GLN A 282 -15.24 11.53 -7.97
N ASP A 283 -15.38 11.19 -6.68
CA ASP A 283 -14.41 11.50 -5.63
C ASP A 283 -13.63 10.26 -5.15
N ASN A 284 -13.99 9.06 -5.63
CA ASN A 284 -13.40 7.79 -5.18
C ASN A 284 -12.41 7.20 -6.20
N TYR A 285 -11.15 7.64 -6.15
CA TYR A 285 -10.12 7.12 -7.04
C TYR A 285 -9.78 5.62 -6.84
N PHE A 286 -10.12 5.03 -5.69
CA PHE A 286 -10.00 3.58 -5.47
C PHE A 286 -11.02 2.81 -6.32
N ALA A 287 -12.26 3.31 -6.37
CA ALA A 287 -13.29 2.75 -7.23
C ALA A 287 -12.91 2.88 -8.72
N TRP A 288 -12.36 4.02 -9.15
CA TRP A 288 -11.80 4.16 -10.51
C TRP A 288 -10.70 3.15 -10.81
N GLN A 289 -9.83 2.85 -9.84
CA GLN A 289 -8.81 1.82 -10.01
C GLN A 289 -9.41 0.41 -10.09
N ALA A 290 -10.37 0.08 -9.22
CA ALA A 290 -11.05 -1.22 -9.23
C ALA A 290 -11.83 -1.45 -10.53
N PHE A 291 -12.63 -0.47 -10.96
CA PHE A 291 -13.60 -0.60 -12.05
C PHE A 291 -13.06 -0.14 -13.40
N GLY A 292 -12.11 0.80 -13.42
CA GLY A 292 -11.54 1.40 -14.62
C GLY A 292 -10.09 1.02 -14.91
N ARG A 293 -9.38 0.44 -13.94
CA ARG A 293 -7.93 0.13 -14.02
C ARG A 293 -7.10 1.39 -14.34
N GLY A 294 -7.47 2.52 -13.77
CA GLY A 294 -6.84 3.82 -13.96
C GLY A 294 -7.52 4.90 -13.11
N TYR A 295 -7.11 6.16 -13.33
CA TYR A 295 -7.76 7.32 -12.71
C TYR A 295 -8.71 8.04 -13.68
N ASP A 296 -9.47 8.98 -13.15
CA ASP A 296 -10.18 9.96 -13.96
C ASP A 296 -9.19 10.88 -14.68
N ARG A 297 -9.13 10.73 -16.01
CA ARG A 297 -8.22 11.44 -16.89
C ARG A 297 -8.83 12.72 -17.46
N GLU A 298 -10.15 12.82 -17.48
CA GLU A 298 -10.88 13.87 -18.18
C GLU A 298 -11.21 15.02 -17.23
N LYS A 299 -11.95 14.72 -16.15
CA LYS A 299 -12.31 15.74 -15.16
C LYS A 299 -11.26 15.89 -14.07
N LYS A 300 -10.39 14.87 -13.92
CA LYS A 300 -9.30 14.81 -12.93
C LYS A 300 -9.80 14.97 -11.48
N LEU A 301 -11.00 14.48 -11.19
CA LEU A 301 -11.61 14.55 -9.86
C LEU A 301 -11.22 13.31 -9.03
N ALA A 302 -11.43 12.11 -9.60
CA ALA A 302 -11.07 10.85 -8.94
C ALA A 302 -9.59 10.51 -9.15
N VAL A 303 -8.72 11.35 -8.59
CA VAL A 303 -7.27 11.16 -8.54
C VAL A 303 -6.77 11.29 -7.10
N PRO A 304 -5.66 10.64 -6.73
CA PRO A 304 -5.04 10.86 -5.42
C PRO A 304 -4.65 12.33 -5.23
N ARG A 305 -4.70 12.82 -3.97
CA ARG A 305 -4.34 14.20 -3.60
C ARG A 305 -2.99 14.65 -4.16
N TYR A 306 -1.98 13.78 -4.11
CA TYR A 306 -0.65 14.09 -4.64
C TYR A 306 -0.59 14.31 -6.16
N LEU A 307 -1.62 13.87 -6.89
CA LEU A 307 -1.72 13.92 -8.34
C LEU A 307 -2.61 15.08 -8.82
N THR A 308 -3.17 15.89 -7.91
CA THR A 308 -3.93 17.08 -8.29
C THR A 308 -3.00 18.24 -8.70
N GLU A 309 -3.49 19.12 -9.56
CA GLU A 309 -2.75 20.31 -9.99
C GLU A 309 -2.42 21.24 -8.82
N GLU A 310 -3.41 21.46 -7.93
CA GLU A 310 -3.30 22.31 -6.75
C GLU A 310 -2.12 21.91 -5.85
N ASN A 311 -1.84 20.61 -5.72
CA ASN A 311 -0.80 20.12 -4.83
C ASN A 311 0.55 19.92 -5.52
N TYR A 312 0.63 19.96 -6.86
CA TYR A 312 1.85 19.63 -7.59
C TYR A 312 3.07 20.44 -7.14
N GLU A 313 2.93 21.76 -7.00
CA GLU A 313 4.04 22.63 -6.56
C GLU A 313 4.46 22.34 -5.11
N LYS A 314 3.51 22.04 -4.22
CA LYS A 314 3.82 21.60 -2.84
C LYS A 314 4.62 20.30 -2.87
N ILE A 315 4.18 19.31 -3.65
CA ILE A 315 4.89 18.03 -3.79
C ILE A 315 6.30 18.24 -4.32
N LYS A 316 6.46 19.01 -5.40
CA LYS A 316 7.75 19.29 -6.02
C LYS A 316 8.71 19.97 -5.05
N ALA A 317 8.25 20.98 -4.32
CA ALA A 317 9.06 21.72 -3.35
C ALA A 317 9.45 20.88 -2.12
N ASN A 318 8.64 19.88 -1.75
CA ASN A 318 8.85 19.08 -0.55
C ASN A 318 9.39 17.67 -0.83
N ALA A 319 9.61 17.29 -2.10
CA ALA A 319 10.10 15.95 -2.46
C ALA A 319 11.42 15.58 -1.76
N ASP A 320 12.31 16.54 -1.51
CA ASP A 320 13.58 16.31 -0.80
C ASP A 320 13.43 16.07 0.71
N ARG A 321 12.24 16.33 1.27
CA ARG A 321 11.92 16.00 2.66
C ARG A 321 11.59 14.52 2.84
N ALA A 322 11.40 13.77 1.75
CA ALA A 322 11.13 12.34 1.79
C ALA A 322 12.39 11.50 1.51
N GLN A 323 12.61 10.47 2.33
CA GLN A 323 13.68 9.49 2.15
C GLN A 323 13.10 8.08 2.20
N VAL A 324 13.56 7.20 1.30
CA VAL A 324 13.05 5.83 1.18
C VAL A 324 14.16 4.82 1.50
N PHE A 325 13.91 3.95 2.47
CA PHE A 325 14.84 2.96 2.99
C PHE A 325 14.36 1.54 2.67
N HIS A 326 15.30 0.68 2.26
CA HIS A 326 15.06 -0.75 2.04
C HIS A 326 15.60 -1.51 3.26
N THR A 327 14.76 -1.70 4.28
CA THR A 327 15.08 -2.31 5.58
C THR A 327 13.77 -2.64 6.29
N SER A 328 13.83 -3.38 7.40
CA SER A 328 12.65 -3.59 8.25
C SER A 328 12.33 -2.36 9.10
N ILE A 329 11.06 -2.23 9.49
CA ILE A 329 10.59 -1.13 10.35
C ILE A 329 11.34 -1.15 11.69
N THR A 330 11.44 -2.33 12.31
CA THR A 330 12.08 -2.49 13.63
C THR A 330 13.57 -2.14 13.57
N GLU A 331 14.29 -2.58 12.53
CA GLU A 331 15.71 -2.23 12.33
C GLU A 331 15.88 -0.72 12.08
N PHE A 332 15.02 -0.12 11.25
CA PHE A 332 15.01 1.32 11.05
C PHE A 332 14.82 2.07 12.37
N LEU A 333 13.79 1.74 13.14
CA LEU A 333 13.51 2.42 14.41
C LEU A 333 14.63 2.22 15.44
N ALA A 334 15.21 1.02 15.53
CA ALA A 334 16.35 0.74 16.40
C ALA A 334 17.56 1.65 16.09
N SER A 335 17.75 2.05 14.83
CA SER A 335 18.80 3.00 14.44
C SER A 335 18.48 4.48 14.72
N GLN A 336 17.22 4.81 15.06
CA GLN A 336 16.81 6.18 15.30
C GLN A 336 17.07 6.63 16.75
N PRO A 337 17.37 7.92 16.99
CA PRO A 337 17.48 8.47 18.34
C PRO A 337 16.16 8.41 19.11
N GLN A 338 16.24 8.55 20.44
CA GLN A 338 15.04 8.76 21.28
C GLN A 338 14.28 10.02 20.84
N GLU A 339 12.95 9.99 20.94
CA GLU A 339 12.06 11.14 20.65
C GLU A 339 12.30 11.82 19.28
N SER A 340 12.69 11.00 18.29
CA SER A 340 13.07 11.43 16.94
C SER A 340 11.92 11.49 15.93
N LEU A 341 10.73 10.99 16.28
CA LEU A 341 9.59 10.87 15.37
C LEU A 341 8.27 11.31 16.05
N ASP A 342 7.38 11.91 15.26
CA ASP A 342 6.11 12.47 15.75
C ASP A 342 4.89 11.70 15.22
N CYS A 343 5.04 11.00 14.09
CA CYS A 343 3.96 10.28 13.42
C CYS A 343 4.43 8.92 12.90
N TYR A 344 3.61 7.88 13.09
CA TYR A 344 3.87 6.52 12.66
C TYR A 344 2.68 5.99 11.86
N VAL A 345 2.94 5.42 10.68
CA VAL A 345 1.92 4.82 9.81
C VAL A 345 2.33 3.40 9.46
N PHE A 346 1.67 2.41 10.05
CA PHE A 346 2.03 0.99 9.87
C PHE A 346 1.19 0.24 8.84
N LEU A 347 0.21 0.90 8.20
CA LEU A 347 -0.75 0.23 7.31
C LEU A 347 -1.35 -0.98 8.06
N ASP A 348 -1.51 -2.14 7.41
CA ASP A 348 -1.96 -3.39 8.03
C ASP A 348 -0.84 -4.32 8.49
N ALA A 349 0.42 -3.88 8.49
CA ALA A 349 1.59 -4.72 8.73
C ALA A 349 1.58 -5.47 10.08
N GLN A 350 0.80 -4.99 11.04
CA GLN A 350 0.71 -5.58 12.38
C GLN A 350 -0.11 -6.88 12.43
N ASP A 351 -1.04 -7.10 11.49
CA ASP A 351 -1.77 -8.38 11.39
C ASP A 351 -0.84 -9.58 11.08
N TRP A 352 0.37 -9.26 10.61
CA TRP A 352 1.40 -10.18 10.17
C TRP A 352 2.39 -10.50 11.28
N MET A 353 2.35 -9.76 12.39
CA MET A 353 3.30 -9.92 13.48
C MET A 353 2.76 -10.91 14.53
N ASN A 354 3.67 -11.59 15.23
CA ASN A 354 3.36 -12.29 16.47
C ASN A 354 3.60 -11.38 17.69
N ASP A 355 3.20 -11.83 18.88
CA ASP A 355 3.30 -11.04 20.12
C ASP A 355 4.73 -10.55 20.39
N THR A 356 5.75 -11.39 20.16
CA THR A 356 7.16 -11.01 20.32
C THR A 356 7.57 -9.88 19.36
N GLN A 357 7.17 -9.99 18.09
CA GLN A 357 7.45 -8.97 17.07
C GLN A 357 6.72 -7.67 17.38
N LEU A 358 5.44 -7.73 17.79
CA LEU A 358 4.66 -6.56 18.20
C LEU A 358 5.29 -5.86 19.40
N ASN A 359 5.66 -6.60 20.45
CA ASN A 359 6.33 -6.01 21.62
C ASN A 359 7.68 -5.38 21.25
N THR A 360 8.46 -6.02 20.39
CA THR A 360 9.74 -5.46 19.92
C THR A 360 9.53 -4.17 19.14
N LEU A 361 8.57 -4.15 18.22
CA LEU A 361 8.22 -2.95 17.45
C LEU A 361 7.76 -1.82 18.38
N TRP A 362 6.82 -2.10 19.27
CA TRP A 362 6.22 -1.07 20.13
C TRP A 362 7.16 -0.55 21.23
N LYS A 363 8.14 -1.35 21.68
CA LYS A 363 9.27 -0.86 22.50
C LYS A 363 10.05 0.23 21.76
N GLU A 364 10.34 0.02 20.47
CA GLU A 364 11.03 1.02 19.65
C GLU A 364 10.15 2.23 19.33
N VAL A 365 8.85 2.07 19.10
CA VAL A 365 7.90 3.19 18.93
C VAL A 365 7.84 4.05 20.18
N MET A 366 7.76 3.42 21.36
CA MET A 366 7.75 4.13 22.64
C MET A 366 9.06 4.91 22.87
N ARG A 367 10.21 4.34 22.50
CA ARG A 367 11.52 4.99 22.63
C ARG A 367 11.70 6.13 21.63
N THR A 368 11.32 5.94 20.38
CA THR A 368 11.59 6.90 19.29
C THR A 368 10.49 7.97 19.18
N GLY A 369 9.34 7.78 19.81
CA GLY A 369 8.22 8.71 19.79
C GLY A 369 8.47 9.94 20.66
N ALA A 370 8.35 11.13 20.07
CA ALA A 370 8.27 12.37 20.84
C ALA A 370 7.00 12.40 21.72
N PRO A 371 6.96 13.21 22.79
CA PRO A 371 5.74 13.40 23.58
C PRO A 371 4.54 13.78 22.70
N GLY A 372 3.44 13.04 22.81
CA GLY A 372 2.26 13.24 21.97
C GLY A 372 2.36 12.63 20.57
N ALA A 373 3.38 11.81 20.28
CA ALA A 373 3.51 11.13 18.99
C ALA A 373 2.28 10.27 18.68
N ARG A 374 1.87 10.27 17.42
CA ARG A 374 0.63 9.65 16.94
C ARG A 374 0.94 8.45 16.06
N VAL A 375 0.29 7.34 16.36
CA VAL A 375 0.45 6.08 15.65
C VAL A 375 -0.88 5.70 15.02
N ILE A 376 -0.88 5.47 13.71
CA ILE A 376 -2.04 4.96 12.98
C ILE A 376 -1.72 3.66 12.28
N PHE A 377 -2.70 2.78 12.22
CA PHE A 377 -2.63 1.52 11.48
C PHE A 377 -4.02 0.99 11.20
N ARG A 378 -4.09 0.00 10.30
CA ARG A 378 -5.32 -0.65 9.85
C ARG A 378 -5.24 -2.13 10.18
N THR A 379 -6.39 -2.79 10.13
CA THR A 379 -6.52 -4.22 10.41
C THR A 379 -7.58 -4.83 9.48
N ALA A 380 -7.42 -6.11 9.15
CA ALA A 380 -8.42 -6.84 8.39
C ALA A 380 -9.74 -6.96 9.15
N GLY A 381 -9.67 -7.28 10.45
CA GLY A 381 -10.80 -7.27 11.39
C GLY A 381 -11.08 -5.87 11.96
N GLU A 382 -12.06 -5.76 12.85
CA GLU A 382 -12.46 -4.48 13.47
C GLU A 382 -11.59 -4.07 14.67
N ASP A 383 -10.98 -5.05 15.32
CA ASP A 383 -10.37 -4.89 16.64
C ASP A 383 -8.85 -4.77 16.53
N SER A 384 -8.27 -3.91 17.38
CA SER A 384 -6.82 -3.73 17.47
C SER A 384 -6.16 -5.00 18.03
N PRO A 385 -5.02 -5.47 17.48
CA PRO A 385 -4.29 -6.60 18.01
C PRO A 385 -3.52 -6.26 19.30
N LEU A 386 -3.37 -4.97 19.64
CA LEU A 386 -2.44 -4.54 20.69
C LEU A 386 -2.90 -4.87 22.10
N THR A 387 -4.21 -4.77 22.36
CA THR A 387 -4.79 -4.99 23.70
C THR A 387 -4.46 -6.38 24.24
N ASP A 388 -4.42 -7.37 23.36
CA ASP A 388 -4.20 -8.77 23.75
C ASP A 388 -2.73 -9.22 23.59
N ALA A 389 -1.90 -8.45 22.87
CA ALA A 389 -0.55 -8.85 22.50
C ALA A 389 0.55 -8.07 23.23
N LEU A 390 0.35 -6.78 23.56
CA LEU A 390 1.39 -5.96 24.17
C LEU A 390 1.51 -6.16 25.68
N GLU A 391 2.75 -6.09 26.18
CA GLU A 391 3.07 -6.00 27.60
C GLU A 391 2.34 -4.78 28.23
N PRO A 392 1.70 -4.91 29.41
CA PRO A 392 0.94 -3.83 30.05
C PRO A 392 1.75 -2.54 30.25
N GLU A 393 3.05 -2.66 30.51
CA GLU A 393 3.98 -1.55 30.72
C GLU A 393 4.17 -0.70 29.46
N ILE A 394 4.07 -1.31 28.28
CA ILE A 394 4.10 -0.60 26.98
C ILE A 394 2.72 -0.03 26.69
N LEU A 395 1.69 -0.87 26.76
CA LEU A 395 0.34 -0.50 26.36
C LEU A 395 -0.19 0.69 27.18
N SER A 396 0.12 0.73 28.48
CA SER A 396 -0.26 1.82 29.39
C SER A 396 0.35 3.18 29.04
N LYS A 397 1.36 3.24 28.16
CA LYS A 397 1.93 4.51 27.68
C LYS A 397 1.15 5.13 26.52
N PHE A 398 0.22 4.37 25.92
CA PHE A 398 -0.53 4.82 24.75
C PHE A 398 -2.01 5.00 25.06
N HIS A 399 -2.55 6.14 24.64
CA HIS A 399 -3.99 6.39 24.61
C HIS A 399 -4.58 5.90 23.30
N TYR A 400 -5.64 5.11 23.36
CA TYR A 400 -6.44 4.72 22.18
C TYR A 400 -7.62 5.69 22.00
N ASP A 401 -7.82 6.20 20.79
CA ASP A 401 -8.92 7.10 20.44
C ASP A 401 -10.01 6.32 19.66
N PRO A 402 -11.02 5.76 20.33
CA PRO A 402 -12.06 4.95 19.66
C PRO A 402 -12.95 5.79 18.74
N SER A 403 -13.23 7.04 19.10
CA SER A 403 -14.12 7.90 18.31
C SER A 403 -13.48 8.23 16.96
N LEU A 404 -12.21 8.62 16.95
CA LEU A 404 -11.49 8.91 15.71
C LEU A 404 -11.26 7.63 14.88
N SER A 405 -10.99 6.51 15.56
CA SER A 405 -10.81 5.21 14.93
C SER A 405 -12.05 4.76 14.17
N GLU A 406 -13.23 4.77 14.81
CA GLU A 406 -14.51 4.39 14.18
C GLU A 406 -14.92 5.37 13.06
N ALA A 407 -14.73 6.68 13.28
CA ALA A 407 -15.01 7.69 12.28
C ALA A 407 -14.11 7.58 11.03
N ALA A 408 -12.84 7.19 11.21
CA ALA A 408 -11.92 6.95 10.11
C ALA A 408 -12.33 5.73 9.29
N VAL A 409 -12.74 4.63 9.91
CA VAL A 409 -13.28 3.46 9.19
C VAL A 409 -14.48 3.87 8.34
N ALA A 410 -15.41 4.65 8.88
CA ALA A 410 -16.59 5.10 8.13
C ALA A 410 -16.25 5.95 6.89
N LYS A 411 -15.16 6.73 6.94
CA LYS A 411 -14.74 7.65 5.89
C LYS A 411 -13.74 7.08 4.88
N ASP A 412 -13.13 5.92 5.17
CA ASP A 412 -12.13 5.32 4.29
C ASP A 412 -12.78 4.84 2.98
N ARG A 413 -12.44 5.50 1.87
CA ARG A 413 -13.03 5.23 0.55
C ARG A 413 -12.54 3.93 -0.08
N SER A 414 -11.41 3.38 0.38
CA SER A 414 -10.83 2.14 -0.17
C SER A 414 -11.70 0.92 0.14
N SER A 415 -12.42 0.94 1.28
CA SER A 415 -13.30 -0.13 1.75
C SER A 415 -12.61 -1.50 1.91
N ILE A 416 -11.28 -1.51 2.12
CA ILE A 416 -10.50 -2.75 2.24
C ILE A 416 -10.38 -3.24 3.69
N TYR A 417 -10.31 -2.34 4.66
CA TYR A 417 -9.98 -2.68 6.05
C TYR A 417 -11.23 -2.72 6.93
N GLY A 418 -11.25 -3.65 7.89
CA GLY A 418 -12.30 -3.72 8.90
C GLY A 418 -12.07 -2.71 10.03
N GLY A 419 -10.81 -2.36 10.29
CA GLY A 419 -10.42 -1.48 11.39
C GLY A 419 -9.41 -0.42 10.97
N PHE A 420 -9.50 0.73 11.64
CA PHE A 420 -8.53 1.82 11.63
C PHE A 420 -8.31 2.21 13.08
N HIS A 421 -7.06 2.32 13.49
CA HIS A 421 -6.70 2.49 14.90
C HIS A 421 -5.78 3.67 15.10
N VAL A 422 -6.11 4.50 16.09
CA VAL A 422 -5.33 5.68 16.45
C VAL A 422 -4.85 5.57 17.88
N TYR A 423 -3.53 5.64 18.06
CA TYR A 423 -2.88 5.69 19.36
C TYR A 423 -2.05 6.96 19.52
N THR A 424 -1.99 7.50 20.74
CA THR A 424 -1.16 8.66 21.10
C THR A 424 -0.27 8.34 22.29
N LEU A 425 1.04 8.58 22.17
CA LEU A 425 2.00 8.39 23.26
C LEU A 425 1.84 9.48 24.33
N GLY A 426 1.64 9.07 25.59
CA GLY A 426 1.55 9.97 26.75
C GLY A 426 0.22 10.73 26.94
N GLY A 427 -0.87 10.30 26.28
CA GLY A 427 -2.22 10.82 26.50
C GLY A 427 -2.94 10.23 27.73
N GLU A 428 -4.12 10.75 28.09
CA GLU A 428 -4.99 10.17 29.13
C GLU A 428 -5.35 8.72 28.79
N LEU A 429 -5.60 7.81 29.74
CA LEU A 429 -5.92 6.41 29.38
C LEU A 429 -7.34 6.29 28.78
N GLY A 430 -7.45 5.70 27.58
CA GLY A 430 -8.73 5.46 26.89
C GLY A 430 -9.17 4.00 26.98
N LEU A 431 -10.47 3.74 26.86
CA LEU A 431 -11.02 2.36 26.83
C LEU A 431 -10.59 1.63 25.55
N GLN A 432 -9.97 0.47 25.71
CA GLN A 432 -9.54 -0.39 24.61
C GLN A 432 -10.46 -1.61 24.50
N LYS A 433 -10.88 -1.97 23.28
CA LYS A 433 -11.62 -3.22 23.03
C LYS A 433 -10.61 -4.38 22.95
N SER A 434 -10.87 -5.48 23.67
CA SER A 434 -10.11 -6.75 23.58
C SER A 434 -10.77 -7.69 22.56
N LYS A 435 -9.99 -8.39 21.73
CA LYS A 435 -10.51 -9.42 20.82
C LYS A 435 -11.06 -10.62 21.59
N LYS A 436 -10.51 -10.91 22.78
CA LYS A 436 -10.91 -12.06 23.61
C LYS A 436 -12.25 -11.86 24.31
N ALA A 437 -12.64 -10.62 24.63
CA ALA A 437 -13.89 -10.33 25.32
C ALA A 437 -15.16 -10.64 24.49
N LYS A 438 -15.07 -10.69 23.15
CA LYS A 438 -16.19 -11.02 22.24
C LYS A 438 -16.36 -12.52 21.96
N LYS A 439 -15.41 -13.37 22.36
CA LYS A 439 -15.46 -14.83 22.16
C LYS A 439 -16.02 -15.60 23.37
N ALA A 440 -16.36 -14.91 24.45
CA ALA A 440 -16.94 -15.47 25.67
C ALA A 440 -18.48 -15.51 25.60
#